data_AF-A0A0M4D835-F1
#
_entry.id   AF-A0A0M4D835-F1
#
_cell.length_a   1.000
_cell.length_b   1.000
_cell.length_c   1.000
_cell.angle_alpha   90.00
_cell.angle_beta   90.00
_cell.angle_gamma   90.00
#
_symmetry.space_group_name_H-M   'P 1'
#
loop_
_entity.id
_entity.type
_entity.pdbx_description
1 polymer ?
#
loop_
_entity_poly.entity_id
_entity_poly.type
_entity_poly.pdbx_seq_one_letter_code
_entity_poly.pdbx_strand_id
1 'polypeptide(L)'
;MRLERAARENLLIGEIDEPEQTSERIRLRAEIAIAVQQCVEAVRTCCEAVGSSVHALDNPMQRLLRDVQVMQSHIVYDLDVATELHGRPLVGLPPNSLLL
;
A
#
# COMPACT_ATOMS: atom_id res chain seq x y z
N MET A 1 -12.08 -0.14 2.95
CA MET A 1 -11.92 -0.32 1.49
C MET A 1 -12.07 -1.80 1.16
N ARG A 2 -12.98 -2.20 0.27
CA ARG A 2 -13.01 -3.60 -0.24
C ARG A 2 -12.06 -3.67 -1.44
N LEU A 3 -11.13 -4.63 -1.49
CA LEU A 3 -10.11 -4.76 -2.55
C LEU A 3 -10.72 -4.73 -3.96
N GLU A 4 -11.90 -5.31 -4.14
CA GLU A 4 -12.67 -5.29 -5.40
C GLU A 4 -12.98 -3.87 -5.90
N ARG A 5 -13.21 -2.92 -4.98
CA ARG A 5 -13.49 -1.53 -5.33
C ARG A 5 -12.24 -0.88 -5.93
N ALA A 6 -11.10 -0.99 -5.26
CA ALA A 6 -9.84 -0.41 -5.75
C ALA A 6 -9.43 -1.01 -7.11
N ALA A 7 -9.66 -2.31 -7.32
CA ALA A 7 -9.43 -2.95 -8.60
C ALA A 7 -10.33 -2.40 -9.71
N ARG A 8 -11.64 -2.24 -9.44
CA ARG A 8 -12.58 -1.62 -10.42
C ARG A 8 -12.23 -0.17 -10.69
N GLU A 9 -11.89 0.58 -9.65
CA GLU A 9 -11.51 1.99 -9.76
C GLU A 9 -10.26 2.17 -10.63
N ASN A 10 -9.24 1.32 -10.47
CA ASN A 10 -8.06 1.34 -11.32
C ASN A 10 -8.39 1.12 -12.81
N LEU A 11 -9.35 0.24 -13.11
CA LEU A 11 -9.81 0.00 -14.49
C LEU A 11 -10.48 1.24 -15.06
N LEU A 12 -11.38 1.88 -14.30
CA LEU A 12 -12.08 3.09 -14.70
C LEU A 12 -11.12 4.27 -14.90
N ILE A 13 -10.10 4.41 -14.05
CA ILE A 13 -9.06 5.43 -14.21
C ILE A 13 -8.33 5.26 -15.55
N GLY A 14 -8.15 4.02 -16.02
CA GLY A 14 -7.56 3.74 -17.33
C GLY A 14 -8.34 4.26 -18.53
N GLU A 15 -9.60 4.64 -18.35
CA GLU A 15 -10.46 5.21 -19.39
C GLU A 15 -10.41 6.76 -19.43
N ILE A 16 -9.76 7.39 -18.45
CA ILE A 16 -9.63 8.85 -18.35
C ILE A 16 -8.43 9.34 -19.18
N ASP A 17 -8.50 10.55 -19.73
CA ASP A 17 -7.41 11.17 -20.48
C ASP A 17 -6.36 11.84 -19.57
N GLU A 18 -5.16 12.07 -20.10
CA GLU A 18 -4.12 12.87 -19.43
C GLU A 18 -4.48 14.37 -19.43
N PRO A 19 -4.08 15.14 -18.39
CA PRO A 19 -3.23 14.76 -17.25
C PRO A 19 -4.00 14.22 -16.01
N GLU A 20 -5.33 14.14 -16.10
CA GLU A 20 -6.20 13.79 -14.97
C GLU A 20 -6.04 12.32 -14.58
N GLN A 21 -5.83 11.44 -15.57
CA GLN A 21 -5.50 10.03 -15.34
C GLN A 21 -4.30 9.86 -14.38
N THR A 22 -3.19 10.56 -14.64
CA THR A 22 -1.99 10.48 -13.81
C THR A 22 -2.27 10.85 -12.35
N SER A 23 -3.05 11.91 -12.13
CA SER A 23 -3.38 12.38 -10.77
C SER A 23 -4.21 11.34 -9.99
N GLU A 24 -5.19 10.73 -10.66
CA GLU A 24 -6.02 9.69 -10.06
C GLU A 24 -5.25 8.40 -9.79
N ARG A 25 -4.31 8.00 -10.65
CA ARG A 25 -3.41 6.86 -10.40
C ARG A 25 -2.54 7.09 -9.17
N ILE A 26 -1.97 8.29 -9.05
CA ILE A 26 -1.15 8.67 -7.90
C ILE A 26 -1.98 8.62 -6.61
N ARG A 27 -3.20 9.17 -6.62
CA ARG A 27 -4.13 9.10 -5.47
C ARG A 27 -4.42 7.66 -5.08
N LEU A 28 -4.83 6.83 -6.05
CA LEU A 28 -5.17 5.44 -5.80
C LEU A 28 -3.98 4.65 -5.24
N ARG A 29 -2.76 4.91 -5.75
CA ARG A 29 -1.53 4.30 -5.22
C ARG A 29 -1.29 4.66 -3.76
N ALA A 30 -1.46 5.92 -3.38
CA ALA A 30 -1.32 6.36 -1.99
C ALA A 30 -2.34 5.65 -1.08
N GLU A 31 -3.60 5.53 -1.51
CA GLU A 31 -4.63 4.80 -0.77
C GLU A 31 -4.29 3.31 -0.57
N ILE A 32 -3.75 2.66 -1.61
CA ILE A 32 -3.31 1.27 -1.54
C ILE A 32 -2.11 1.12 -0.58
N ALA A 33 -1.12 2.02 -0.63
CA ALA A 33 0.03 1.99 0.27
C ALA A 33 -0.40 2.15 1.75
N ILE A 34 -1.33 3.07 2.02
CA ILE A 34 -1.93 3.24 3.36
C ILE A 34 -2.64 1.95 3.80
N ALA A 35 -3.42 1.32 2.92
CA ALA A 35 -4.12 0.09 3.24
C ALA A 35 -3.17 -1.08 3.50
N VAL A 36 -2.05 -1.18 2.77
CA VAL A 36 -0.99 -2.17 3.04
C VAL A 36 -0.36 -1.93 4.40
N GLN A 37 -0.02 -0.69 4.73
CA GLN A 37 0.53 -0.33 6.05
C GLN A 37 -0.43 -0.73 7.18
N GLN A 38 -1.73 -0.45 7.04
CA GLN A 38 -2.75 -0.85 8.01
C GLN A 38 -2.83 -2.37 8.18
N CYS A 39 -2.73 -3.13 7.08
CA CYS A 39 -2.71 -4.60 7.13
C CYS A 39 -1.47 -5.13 7.86
N VAL A 40 -0.29 -4.55 7.59
CA VAL A 40 0.96 -4.91 8.26
C VAL A 40 0.86 -4.65 9.76
N GLU A 41 0.38 -3.48 10.15
CA GLU A 41 0.20 -3.10 11.55
C GLU A 41 -0.76 -4.04 12.27
N ALA A 42 -1.91 -4.35 11.65
CA ALA A 42 -2.86 -5.30 12.20
C ALA A 42 -2.23 -6.69 12.46
N VAL A 43 -1.47 -7.22 11.48
CA VAL A 43 -0.77 -8.50 11.64
C VAL A 43 0.29 -8.43 12.74
N ARG A 44 1.07 -7.33 12.82
CA ARG A 44 2.07 -7.13 13.87
C ARG A 44 1.43 -7.07 15.26
N THR A 45 0.37 -6.29 15.44
CA THR A 45 -0.37 -6.22 16.71
C THR A 45 -0.89 -7.58 17.15
N CYS A 46 -1.44 -8.39 16.23
CA CYS A 46 -1.86 -9.75 16.55
C CYS A 46 -0.69 -10.64 16.95
N CYS A 47 0.45 -10.57 16.25
CA CYS A 47 1.66 -11.35 16.56
C CYS A 47 2.28 -10.97 17.91
N GLU A 48 2.29 -9.69 18.27
CA GLU A 48 2.80 -9.20 19.56
C GLU A 48 2.00 -9.77 20.74
N ALA A 49 0.67 -9.90 20.59
CA ALA A 49 -0.20 -10.47 21.61
C ALA A 49 0.06 -11.97 21.88
N VAL A 50 0.69 -12.70 20.96
CA VAL A 50 1.00 -14.14 21.08
C VAL A 50 2.26 -14.40 21.92
N GLY A 51 3.13 -13.40 22.08
CA GLY A 51 4.41 -13.54 22.77
C GLY A 51 5.43 -14.39 21.98
N SER A 52 6.51 -14.83 22.64
CA SER A 52 7.65 -15.50 21.97
C SER A 52 7.29 -16.76 21.19
N SER A 53 6.20 -17.44 21.57
CA SER A 53 5.68 -18.63 20.86
C SER A 53 5.29 -18.35 19.42
N VAL A 54 5.10 -17.07 19.04
CA VAL A 54 4.80 -16.67 17.66
C VAL A 54 5.89 -17.12 16.68
N HIS A 55 7.14 -17.21 17.13
CA HIS A 55 8.29 -17.54 16.29
C HIS A 55 8.50 -19.05 16.05
N ALA A 56 7.73 -19.91 16.71
CA ALA A 56 7.80 -21.35 16.48
C ALA A 56 7.33 -21.71 15.07
N LEU A 57 8.01 -22.64 14.39
CA LEU A 57 7.72 -22.97 12.98
C LEU A 57 6.36 -23.65 12.79
N ASP A 58 5.84 -24.30 13.83
CA ASP A 58 4.50 -24.89 13.90
C ASP A 58 3.41 -23.84 14.18
N ASN A 59 3.78 -22.64 14.63
CA ASN A 59 2.85 -21.53 14.74
C ASN A 59 2.60 -20.91 13.36
N PRO A 60 1.34 -20.87 12.85
CA PRO A 60 1.05 -20.28 11.54
C PRO A 60 1.24 -18.76 11.51
N MET A 61 1.23 -18.08 12.65
CA MET A 61 1.32 -16.62 12.74
C MET A 61 2.66 -16.08 12.27
N GLN A 62 3.80 -16.75 12.53
CA GLN A 62 5.08 -16.29 11.97
C GLN A 62 5.11 -16.35 10.44
N ARG A 63 4.36 -17.26 9.81
CA ARG A 63 4.27 -17.29 8.35
C ARG A 63 3.51 -16.08 7.83
N LEU A 64 2.36 -15.76 8.43
CA LEU A 64 1.60 -14.55 8.10
C LEU A 64 2.44 -13.27 8.28
N LEU A 65 3.21 -13.19 9.37
CA LEU A 65 4.08 -12.04 9.64
C LEU A 65 5.18 -11.89 8.58
N ARG A 66 5.87 -12.98 8.22
CA ARG A 66 6.91 -12.94 7.18
C ARG A 66 6.32 -12.63 5.81
N ASP A 67 5.19 -13.23 5.46
CA ASP A 67 4.55 -13.06 4.15
C ASP A 67 4.10 -11.60 3.96
N VAL A 68 3.50 -10.98 4.99
CA VAL A 68 3.09 -9.56 4.91
C VAL A 68 4.29 -8.62 4.86
N GLN A 69 5.39 -8.93 5.56
CA GLN A 69 6.62 -8.15 5.51
C GLN A 69 7.28 -8.21 4.12
N VAL A 70 7.32 -9.40 3.50
CA VAL A 70 7.81 -9.55 2.12
C VAL A 70 6.92 -8.79 1.16
N MET A 71 5.59 -8.90 1.28
CA MET A 71 4.66 -8.15 0.43
C MET A 71 4.86 -6.63 0.54
N GLN A 72 5.00 -6.10 1.77
CA GLN A 72 5.23 -4.67 2.01
C GLN A 72 6.54 -4.17 1.38
N SER A 73 7.56 -5.02 1.24
CA SER A 73 8.86 -4.62 0.68
C SER A 73 8.82 -4.21 -0.79
N HIS A 74 7.70 -4.43 -1.48
CA HIS A 74 7.54 -4.03 -2.87
C HIS A 74 7.41 -2.49 -2.98
N ILE A 75 8.27 -1.86 -3.79
CA ILE A 75 8.39 -0.39 -3.93
C ILE A 75 7.07 0.34 -4.25
N VAL A 76 6.11 -0.34 -4.90
CA VAL A 76 4.77 0.23 -5.15
C VAL A 76 4.03 0.59 -3.86
N TYR A 77 4.28 -0.16 -2.77
CA TYR A 77 3.65 0.02 -1.46
C TYR A 77 4.50 0.83 -0.48
N ASP A 78 5.63 1.39 -0.93
CA ASP A 78 6.41 2.31 -0.11
C ASP A 78 5.56 3.53 0.22
N LEU A 79 5.25 3.70 1.50
CA LEU A 79 4.33 4.70 1.99
C LEU A 79 4.89 6.11 1.80
N ASP A 80 6.19 6.29 2.04
CA ASP A 80 6.83 7.61 1.93
C ASP A 80 6.83 8.06 0.47
N VAL A 81 7.22 7.17 -0.45
CA VAL A 81 7.18 7.45 -1.89
C VAL A 81 5.76 7.73 -2.38
N ALA A 82 4.78 6.90 -1.99
CA ALA A 82 3.41 7.04 -2.47
C ALA A 82 2.74 8.32 -1.94
N THR A 83 2.94 8.65 -0.66
CA THR A 83 2.35 9.85 -0.05
C THR A 83 3.04 11.13 -0.48
N GLU A 84 4.38 11.13 -0.67
CA GLU A 84 5.06 12.29 -1.25
C GLU A 84 4.58 12.54 -2.68
N LEU A 85 4.52 11.50 -3.52
CA LEU A 85 4.07 11.61 -4.90
C LEU A 85 2.64 12.19 -4.99
N HIS A 86 1.75 11.78 -4.08
CA HIS A 86 0.39 12.32 -3.98
C HIS A 86 0.34 13.74 -3.41
N GLY A 87 1.16 14.07 -2.42
CA GLY A 87 1.16 15.36 -1.76
C GLY A 87 1.75 16.49 -2.63
N ARG A 88 2.74 16.19 -3.47
CA ARG A 88 3.44 17.21 -4.28
C ARG A 88 2.51 18.04 -5.17
N PRO A 89 1.62 17.44 -5.99
CA PRO A 89 0.65 18.22 -6.77
C PRO A 89 -0.27 19.09 -5.92
N LEU A 90 -0.67 18.61 -4.72
CA LEU A 90 -1.55 19.36 -3.81
C LEU A 90 -0.92 20.66 -3.29
N VAL A 91 0.41 20.74 -3.31
CA VAL A 91 1.18 21.94 -2.91
C VAL A 91 1.86 22.64 -4.10
N GLY A 92 1.47 22.31 -5.34
CA GLY A 92 1.98 22.95 -6.55
C GLY A 92 3.40 22.51 -6.98
N LEU A 93 3.88 21.37 -6.49
CA LEU A 93 5.16 20.79 -6.89
C LEU A 93 4.97 19.74 -8.00
N PRO A 94 5.91 19.62 -8.96
CA PRO A 94 5.84 18.58 -9.97
C PRO A 94 6.08 17.18 -9.35
N PRO A 95 5.49 16.10 -9.91
CA PRO A 95 5.82 14.73 -9.53
C PRO A 95 7.33 14.47 -9.56
N ASN A 96 7.85 13.68 -8.61
CA ASN A 96 9.28 13.37 -8.47
C ASN A 96 9.60 11.88 -8.72
N SER A 97 8.62 11.08 -9.14
CA SER A 97 8.77 9.65 -9.39
C SER A 97 8.23 9.28 -10.76
N LEU A 98 8.95 8.40 -11.45
CA LEU A 98 8.53 7.80 -12.72
C LEU A 98 7.63 6.56 -12.54
N LEU A 99 7.45 6.13 -11.29
CA LEU A 99 6.56 5.03 -10.94
C LEU A 99 5.14 5.60 -10.82
N LEU A 100 4.41 5.66 -11.94
CA LEU A 100 2.98 5.97 -11.98
C LEU A 100 2.14 4.69 -11.90
#